data_AF-A0A1E7F3M3-F1
#
_entry.id   AF-A0A1E7F3M3-F1
#
_cell.length_a   1.000
_cell.length_b   1.000
_cell.length_c   1.000
_cell.angle_alpha   90.00
_cell.angle_beta   90.00
_cell.angle_gamma   90.00
#
_symmetry.space_group_name_H-M   'P 1'
#
loop_
_entity.id
_entity.type
_entity.pdbx_description
1 polymer ?
#
loop_
_entity_poly.entity_id
_entity_poly.type
_entity_poly.pdbx_seq_one_letter_code
_entity_poly.pdbx_strand_id
1 'polypeptide(L)'
;MKLSMNQMLLQALCLLGSTVSLTAAKSRNDVQILMYETDSTQEQNPRSPLHFMKKRSEVANLKTTVYGGGLPFRGFGDKYQTLRPLLEIANPNTLVIVADARDTVLNVPDNEEIATDVVDYFVESFNILTKNNPNAVVVSAEAQCCVSAMTHAHPGDYFNAETGKRNKRACSSGEADCRWQENENVHSWVGFMNQRAFNTTGEEYVGDVYLNAGLMAGYPRDLINLLDVMDIGPTEDDQAVLTGLMYTYPDMLVLDYDQEMFGNNQWTRGPVDGCVFEGDGYTSPLIHLETKTQPLLLHTPGKFYSCLDIIMEALGGESQQRYHPDTRKLLTGRMSLAAQLGLGGAGGAPVRGGEGEEELEEVSEEVSEDNYGQYGQYGQYGQIGQYGDATNYGGDGVVSNYGYGVVGRSSNYGYGVVSNYSPDNYGYGQYGQYGDAGDSPENYGSPKNYGGRRGIRVSAKGA
;
A
#
# COMPACT_ATOMS: atom_id res chain seq x y z
N MET A 1 -66.88 22.58 41.06
CA MET A 1 -66.15 21.60 40.24
C MET A 1 -64.72 21.50 40.78
N LYS A 2 -64.39 20.39 41.45
CA LYS A 2 -63.04 20.09 41.95
C LYS A 2 -62.35 19.24 40.88
N LEU A 3 -61.42 19.84 40.15
CA LEU A 3 -60.53 19.08 39.26
C LEU A 3 -59.51 18.32 40.13
N SER A 4 -59.41 17.02 39.86
CA SER A 4 -58.59 16.07 40.62
C SER A 4 -57.11 16.24 40.27
N MET A 5 -56.26 16.29 41.30
CA MET A 5 -54.81 16.42 41.23
C MET A 5 -54.12 15.29 40.43
N ASN A 6 -54.84 14.22 40.10
CA ASN A 6 -54.33 13.09 39.29
C ASN A 6 -54.37 13.34 37.77
N GLN A 7 -54.95 14.44 37.29
CA GLN A 7 -54.93 14.79 35.86
C GLN A 7 -53.74 15.68 35.44
N MET A 8 -53.03 16.32 36.37
CA MET A 8 -51.83 17.09 36.03
C MET A 8 -50.55 16.22 35.93
N LEU A 9 -50.50 15.06 36.58
CA LEU A 9 -49.31 14.20 36.53
C LEU A 9 -49.17 13.42 35.21
N LEU A 10 -50.27 13.24 34.46
CA LEU A 10 -50.25 12.49 33.20
C LEU A 10 -49.88 13.34 31.97
N GLN A 11 -49.89 14.67 32.08
CA GLN A 11 -49.42 15.57 31.03
C GLN A 11 -47.95 15.97 31.20
N ALA A 12 -47.36 15.76 32.38
CA ALA A 12 -45.94 15.99 32.63
C ALA A 12 -45.03 14.83 32.18
N LEU A 13 -45.59 13.65 31.83
CA LEU A 13 -44.81 12.50 31.37
C LEU A 13 -44.68 12.37 29.83
N CYS A 14 -45.35 13.21 29.05
CA CYS A 14 -45.41 13.10 27.58
C CYS A 14 -44.44 14.04 26.82
N LEU A 15 -43.50 14.71 27.49
CA LEU A 15 -42.59 15.68 26.88
C LEU A 15 -41.11 15.24 26.85
N LEU A 16 -40.82 13.96 27.10
CA LEU A 16 -39.49 13.37 26.91
C LEU A 16 -39.53 12.22 25.88
N GLY A 17 -40.42 12.33 24.90
CA GLY A 17 -40.28 11.58 23.66
C GLY A 17 -39.16 12.21 22.84
N SER A 18 -37.91 12.03 23.29
CA SER A 18 -36.74 12.26 22.45
C SER A 18 -36.93 11.41 21.22
N THR A 19 -37.35 12.04 20.12
CA THR A 19 -37.26 11.44 18.79
C THR A 19 -35.77 11.26 18.54
N VAL A 20 -35.25 10.12 18.98
CA VAL A 20 -33.98 9.61 18.48
C VAL A 20 -34.26 9.35 17.00
N SER A 21 -34.03 10.38 16.18
CA SER A 21 -33.89 10.20 14.75
C SER A 21 -32.69 9.30 14.58
N LEU A 22 -32.94 8.00 14.53
CA LEU A 22 -32.04 7.03 13.92
C LEU A 22 -31.91 7.47 12.46
N THR A 23 -30.99 8.41 12.21
CA THR A 23 -30.49 8.67 10.87
C THR A 23 -29.79 7.39 10.46
N ALA A 24 -30.51 6.51 9.75
CA ALA A 24 -29.88 5.37 9.11
C ALA A 24 -28.69 5.90 8.31
N ALA A 25 -27.48 5.49 8.69
CA ALA A 25 -26.26 5.92 8.05
C ALA A 25 -26.40 5.69 6.55
N LYS A 26 -26.40 6.77 5.78
CA LYS A 26 -26.66 6.70 4.34
C LYS A 26 -25.48 5.97 3.68
N SER A 27 -25.74 4.78 3.14
CA SER A 27 -24.78 3.99 2.35
C SER A 27 -23.92 4.88 1.45
N ARG A 28 -22.58 4.80 1.59
CA ARG A 28 -21.67 5.45 0.65
C ARG A 28 -21.75 4.70 -0.68
N ASN A 29 -21.94 5.47 -1.75
CA ASN A 29 -22.09 4.94 -3.12
C ASN A 29 -21.03 5.49 -4.07
N ASP A 30 -20.16 6.36 -3.56
CA ASP A 30 -19.07 7.04 -4.26
C ASP A 30 -17.77 6.23 -4.24
N VAL A 31 -17.63 5.24 -3.34
CA VAL A 31 -16.48 4.31 -3.29
C VAL A 31 -16.96 2.86 -3.22
N GLN A 32 -16.30 1.96 -3.96
CA GLN A 32 -16.52 0.51 -3.91
C GLN A 32 -15.18 -0.24 -3.89
N ILE A 33 -15.08 -1.27 -3.04
CA ILE A 33 -13.91 -2.16 -2.98
C ILE A 33 -14.22 -3.48 -3.66
N LEU A 34 -13.35 -3.91 -4.58
CA LEU A 34 -13.37 -5.20 -5.26
C LEU A 34 -12.13 -6.00 -4.85
N MET A 35 -12.34 -7.13 -4.18
CA MET A 35 -11.26 -8.00 -3.69
C MET A 35 -11.26 -9.33 -4.42
N TYR A 36 -10.11 -9.74 -4.94
CA TYR A 36 -9.97 -11.03 -5.62
C TYR A 36 -9.60 -12.14 -4.63
N GLU A 37 -10.49 -13.11 -4.44
CA GLU A 37 -10.26 -14.31 -3.62
C GLU A 37 -10.94 -15.52 -4.27
N THR A 38 -10.21 -16.62 -4.37
CA THR A 38 -10.69 -17.89 -4.95
C THR A 38 -11.20 -18.86 -3.89
N ASP A 39 -10.65 -18.78 -2.67
CA ASP A 39 -11.03 -19.58 -1.51
C ASP A 39 -12.14 -18.87 -0.71
N SER A 40 -13.38 -19.31 -0.94
CA SER A 40 -14.56 -18.76 -0.26
C SER A 40 -14.58 -19.00 1.26
N THR A 41 -13.73 -19.87 1.78
CA THR A 41 -13.65 -20.10 3.24
C THR A 41 -12.99 -18.94 3.97
N GLN A 42 -12.19 -18.12 3.26
CA GLN A 42 -11.51 -16.97 3.87
C GLN A 42 -12.50 -15.97 4.46
N GLU A 43 -13.63 -15.70 3.81
CA GLU A 43 -14.65 -14.76 4.34
C GLU A 43 -15.26 -15.20 5.68
N GLN A 44 -15.28 -16.51 5.95
CA GLN A 44 -15.89 -17.10 7.15
C GLN A 44 -14.88 -17.24 8.30
N ASN A 45 -13.59 -17.16 8.02
CA ASN A 45 -12.55 -17.27 9.03
C ASN A 45 -12.37 -15.92 9.74
N PRO A 46 -12.73 -15.79 11.04
CA PRO A 46 -12.67 -14.51 11.75
C PRO A 46 -11.24 -13.93 11.87
N ARG A 47 -10.22 -14.77 11.66
CA ARG A 47 -8.81 -14.40 11.69
C ARG A 47 -8.23 -14.09 10.31
N SER A 48 -9.05 -14.12 9.24
CA SER A 48 -8.56 -13.78 7.91
C SER A 48 -8.57 -12.26 7.69
N PRO A 49 -7.62 -11.73 6.90
CA PRO A 49 -7.65 -10.34 6.46
C PRO A 49 -8.94 -9.98 5.72
N LEU A 50 -9.48 -10.91 4.93
CA LEU A 50 -10.72 -10.71 4.18
C LEU A 50 -11.94 -10.54 5.10
N HIS A 51 -12.03 -11.32 6.17
CA HIS A 51 -13.10 -11.17 7.16
C HIS A 51 -12.98 -9.83 7.88
N PHE A 52 -11.78 -9.49 8.35
CA PHE A 52 -11.50 -8.20 8.96
C PHE A 52 -11.87 -7.04 8.03
N MET A 53 -11.47 -7.12 6.77
CA MET A 53 -11.80 -6.13 5.75
C MET A 53 -13.30 -5.91 5.64
N LYS A 54 -14.11 -6.97 5.54
CA LYS A 54 -15.57 -6.86 5.45
C LYS A 54 -16.17 -6.18 6.68
N LYS A 55 -15.73 -6.56 7.88
CA LYS A 55 -16.18 -5.93 9.13
C LYS A 55 -15.85 -4.43 9.15
N ARG A 56 -14.63 -4.05 8.76
CA ARG A 56 -14.23 -2.63 8.69
C ARG A 56 -14.95 -1.86 7.60
N SER A 57 -15.26 -2.50 6.47
CA SER A 57 -16.09 -1.90 5.43
C SER A 57 -17.52 -1.63 5.89
N GLU A 58 -18.09 -2.45 6.78
CA GLU A 58 -19.41 -2.17 7.39
C GLU A 58 -19.36 -0.89 8.24
N VAL A 59 -18.33 -0.72 9.08
CA VAL A 59 -18.11 0.50 9.88
C VAL A 59 -17.93 1.73 8.99
N ALA A 60 -17.14 1.61 7.92
CA ALA A 60 -16.93 2.68 6.94
C ALA A 60 -18.10 2.89 5.97
N ASN A 61 -19.14 2.07 6.07
CA ASN A 61 -20.29 2.06 5.16
C ASN A 61 -19.90 1.93 3.67
N LEU A 62 -18.85 1.15 3.40
CA LEU A 62 -18.27 0.90 2.09
C LEU A 62 -18.80 -0.39 1.48
N LYS A 63 -19.25 -0.32 0.23
CA LYS A 63 -19.60 -1.52 -0.53
C LYS A 63 -18.34 -2.30 -0.85
N THR A 64 -18.23 -3.51 -0.31
CA THR A 64 -17.13 -4.44 -0.60
C THR A 64 -17.66 -5.67 -1.30
N THR A 65 -17.03 -6.07 -2.41
CA THR A 65 -17.39 -7.26 -3.18
C THR A 65 -16.17 -8.14 -3.35
N VAL A 66 -16.30 -9.37 -2.87
CA VAL A 66 -15.32 -10.43 -3.12
C VAL A 66 -15.70 -11.14 -4.41
N TYR A 67 -14.73 -11.36 -5.30
CA TYR A 67 -14.95 -12.02 -6.58
C TYR A 67 -13.86 -13.05 -6.86
N GLY A 68 -14.16 -14.01 -7.73
CA GLY A 68 -13.28 -15.16 -8.02
C GLY A 68 -13.61 -16.43 -7.24
N GLY A 69 -14.48 -16.34 -6.23
CA GLY A 69 -14.82 -17.46 -5.35
C GLY A 69 -15.25 -18.72 -6.10
N GLY A 70 -14.60 -19.84 -5.78
CA GLY A 70 -14.86 -21.15 -6.40
C GLY A 70 -14.22 -21.36 -7.76
N LEU A 71 -13.50 -20.37 -8.30
CA LEU A 71 -12.67 -20.54 -9.49
C LEU A 71 -11.28 -21.06 -9.11
N PRO A 72 -10.62 -21.86 -9.96
CA PRO A 72 -9.23 -22.23 -9.74
C PRO A 72 -8.34 -21.00 -9.94
N PHE A 73 -7.41 -20.77 -9.02
CA PHE A 73 -6.38 -19.75 -9.20
C PHE A 73 -5.42 -20.16 -10.33
N ARG A 74 -5.29 -19.32 -11.36
CA ARG A 74 -4.42 -19.58 -12.53
C ARG A 74 -3.13 -18.76 -12.55
N GLY A 75 -2.97 -17.79 -11.66
CA GLY A 75 -1.80 -16.90 -11.60
C GLY A 75 -2.18 -15.46 -11.27
N PHE A 76 -1.19 -14.57 -11.26
CA PHE A 76 -1.35 -13.17 -10.85
C PHE A 76 -2.32 -12.40 -11.74
N GLY A 77 -2.21 -12.57 -13.07
CA GLY A 77 -3.11 -11.95 -14.04
C GLY A 77 -4.57 -12.44 -14.01
N ASP A 78 -4.88 -13.50 -13.26
CA ASP A 78 -6.21 -14.10 -13.21
C ASP A 78 -7.25 -13.15 -12.59
N LYS A 79 -6.82 -12.29 -11.65
CA LYS A 79 -7.70 -11.30 -11.00
C LYS A 79 -8.36 -10.36 -12.01
N TYR A 80 -7.67 -10.00 -13.08
CA TYR A 80 -8.19 -9.11 -14.11
C TYR A 80 -9.18 -9.79 -15.07
N GLN A 81 -9.12 -11.12 -15.21
CA GLN A 81 -9.98 -11.86 -16.14
C GLN A 81 -11.45 -11.81 -15.73
N THR A 82 -11.71 -11.78 -14.41
CA THR A 82 -13.05 -11.77 -13.84
C THR A 82 -13.53 -10.38 -13.42
N LEU A 83 -12.68 -9.36 -13.56
CA LEU A 83 -12.96 -8.01 -13.09
C LEU A 83 -13.95 -7.27 -14.01
N ARG A 84 -13.82 -7.43 -15.33
CA ARG A 84 -14.59 -6.64 -16.32
C ARG A 84 -16.10 -6.64 -16.10
N PRO A 85 -16.80 -7.79 -15.92
CA PRO A 85 -18.25 -7.77 -15.74
C PRO A 85 -18.71 -6.96 -14.52
N LEU A 86 -17.87 -6.88 -13.47
CA LEU A 86 -18.17 -6.08 -12.28
C LEU A 86 -18.04 -4.58 -12.56
N LEU A 87 -17.03 -4.20 -13.36
CA LEU A 87 -16.83 -2.80 -13.76
C LEU A 87 -17.93 -2.32 -14.73
N GLU A 88 -18.39 -3.18 -15.64
CA GLU A 88 -19.43 -2.83 -16.63
C GLU A 88 -20.79 -2.52 -15.99
N ILE A 89 -21.09 -3.11 -14.83
CA ILE A 89 -22.32 -2.87 -14.07
C ILE A 89 -22.15 -1.86 -12.93
N ALA A 90 -20.91 -1.46 -12.63
CA ALA A 90 -20.65 -0.45 -11.61
C ALA A 90 -21.18 0.92 -12.06
N ASN A 91 -21.54 1.76 -11.08
CA ASN A 91 -21.91 3.14 -11.39
C ASN A 91 -20.66 3.87 -11.94
N PRO A 92 -20.75 4.53 -13.11
CA PRO A 92 -19.59 5.14 -13.76
C PRO A 92 -18.91 6.24 -12.93
N ASN A 93 -19.61 6.81 -11.93
CA ASN A 93 -19.08 7.85 -11.06
C ASN A 93 -18.60 7.32 -9.70
N THR A 94 -18.62 6.01 -9.48
CA THR A 94 -18.08 5.39 -8.26
C THR A 94 -16.60 5.16 -8.45
N LEU A 95 -15.78 5.61 -7.50
CA LEU A 95 -14.36 5.27 -7.45
C LEU A 95 -14.23 3.80 -7.01
N VAL A 96 -13.62 2.98 -7.86
CA VAL A 96 -13.47 1.55 -7.62
C VAL A 96 -12.04 1.26 -7.19
N ILE A 97 -11.89 0.60 -6.03
CA ILE A 97 -10.63 0.07 -5.52
C ILE A 97 -10.55 -1.41 -5.91
N VAL A 98 -9.45 -1.82 -6.52
CA VAL A 98 -9.12 -3.22 -6.77
C VAL A 98 -7.97 -3.61 -5.86
N ALA A 99 -8.19 -4.61 -5.01
CA ALA A 99 -7.24 -5.00 -3.98
C ALA A 99 -7.02 -6.51 -3.93
N ASP A 100 -5.80 -6.91 -3.56
CA ASP A 100 -5.49 -8.27 -3.15
C ASP A 100 -6.21 -8.59 -1.82
N ALA A 101 -6.73 -9.82 -1.68
CA ALA A 101 -7.58 -10.17 -0.53
C ALA A 101 -6.84 -10.73 0.69
N ARG A 102 -5.65 -11.32 0.48
CA ARG A 102 -5.00 -12.19 1.48
C ARG A 102 -3.99 -11.49 2.36
N ASP A 103 -3.58 -10.29 2.00
CA ASP A 103 -2.52 -9.52 2.64
C ASP A 103 -2.81 -8.01 2.67
N THR A 104 -4.08 -7.65 2.51
CA THR A 104 -4.58 -6.27 2.59
C THR A 104 -5.60 -6.11 3.72
N VAL A 105 -5.59 -4.95 4.37
CA VAL A 105 -6.54 -4.57 5.42
C VAL A 105 -7.04 -3.14 5.24
N LEU A 106 -8.24 -2.85 5.76
CA LEU A 106 -8.82 -1.50 5.80
C LEU A 106 -8.31 -0.79 7.06
N ASN A 107 -7.67 0.36 6.88
CA ASN A 107 -7.15 1.20 7.95
C ASN A 107 -8.24 2.04 8.61
N VAL A 108 -9.29 1.38 9.08
CA VAL A 108 -10.46 2.01 9.68
C VAL A 108 -10.60 1.51 11.12
N PRO A 109 -10.58 2.40 12.13
CA PRO A 109 -10.85 2.01 13.51
C PRO A 109 -12.34 1.66 13.69
N ASP A 110 -12.71 1.18 14.88
CA ASP A 110 -14.11 0.86 15.22
C ASP A 110 -14.94 2.11 15.56
N ASN A 111 -14.94 3.09 14.65
CA ASN A 111 -15.57 4.40 14.81
C ASN A 111 -16.09 4.92 13.47
N GLU A 112 -17.41 5.06 13.31
CA GLU A 112 -18.06 5.45 12.04
C GLU A 112 -17.71 6.89 11.59
N GLU A 113 -17.53 7.82 12.53
CA GLU A 113 -17.17 9.22 12.22
C GLU A 113 -15.77 9.29 11.63
N ILE A 114 -14.79 8.69 12.32
CA ILE A 114 -13.41 8.60 11.84
C ILE A 114 -13.34 7.82 10.53
N ALA A 115 -14.10 6.73 10.41
CA ALA A 115 -14.16 5.95 9.17
C ALA A 115 -14.64 6.81 7.98
N THR A 116 -15.60 7.70 8.20
CA THR A 116 -16.08 8.62 7.17
C THR A 116 -14.99 9.59 6.74
N ASP A 117 -14.27 10.17 7.69
CA ASP A 117 -13.18 11.13 7.42
C ASP A 117 -12.02 10.49 6.64
N VAL A 118 -11.62 9.26 6.99
CA VAL A 118 -10.54 8.54 6.28
C VAL A 118 -10.93 8.23 4.83
N VAL A 119 -12.19 7.86 4.60
CA VAL A 119 -12.69 7.62 3.23
C VAL A 119 -12.81 8.92 2.43
N ASP A 120 -13.22 10.03 3.07
CA ASP A 120 -13.26 11.34 2.41
C ASP A 120 -11.86 11.81 2.00
N TYR A 121 -10.87 11.63 2.88
CA TYR A 121 -9.47 11.90 2.58
C TYR A 121 -8.97 11.04 1.41
N PHE A 122 -9.31 9.75 1.37
CA PHE A 122 -8.98 8.86 0.24
C PHE A 122 -9.51 9.39 -1.10
N VAL A 123 -10.77 9.86 -1.14
CA VAL A 123 -11.37 10.44 -2.34
C VAL A 123 -10.70 11.77 -2.71
N GLU A 124 -10.37 12.60 -1.73
CA GLU A 124 -9.63 13.85 -1.96
C GLU A 124 -8.24 13.59 -2.56
N SER A 125 -7.45 12.69 -1.97
CA SER A 125 -6.13 12.30 -2.48
C SER A 125 -6.20 11.74 -3.90
N PHE A 126 -7.20 10.92 -4.23
CA PHE A 126 -7.41 10.46 -5.62
C PHE A 126 -7.58 11.64 -6.58
N ASN A 127 -8.43 12.61 -6.23
CA ASN A 127 -8.68 13.79 -7.06
C ASN A 127 -7.43 14.68 -7.20
N ILE A 128 -6.61 14.78 -6.15
CA ILE A 128 -5.35 15.53 -6.19
C ILE A 128 -4.35 14.84 -7.12
N LEU A 129 -4.11 13.54 -6.92
CA LEU A 129 -3.15 12.74 -7.69
C LEU A 129 -3.51 12.67 -9.17
N THR A 130 -4.81 12.60 -9.49
CA THR A 130 -5.29 12.51 -10.89
C THR A 130 -5.63 13.86 -11.52
N LYS A 131 -5.45 14.98 -10.82
CA LYS A 131 -5.83 16.32 -11.31
C LYS A 131 -5.31 16.66 -12.71
N ASN A 132 -4.07 16.26 -13.01
CA ASN A 132 -3.43 16.51 -14.30
C ASN A 132 -3.65 15.38 -15.31
N ASN A 133 -4.14 14.23 -14.85
CA ASN A 133 -4.41 13.02 -15.64
C ASN A 133 -5.78 12.44 -15.24
N PRO A 134 -6.90 13.09 -15.61
CA PRO A 134 -8.24 12.77 -15.08
C PRO A 134 -8.79 11.39 -15.51
N ASN A 135 -8.07 10.67 -16.38
CA ASN A 135 -8.38 9.30 -16.81
C ASN A 135 -7.34 8.28 -16.31
N ALA A 136 -6.47 8.68 -15.39
CA ALA A 136 -5.47 7.79 -14.81
C ALA A 136 -6.09 6.88 -13.75
N VAL A 137 -5.47 5.69 -13.63
CA VAL A 137 -5.65 4.80 -12.49
C VAL A 137 -4.51 5.09 -11.52
N VAL A 138 -4.82 5.31 -10.25
CA VAL A 138 -3.82 5.42 -9.19
C VAL A 138 -3.43 4.01 -8.74
N VAL A 139 -2.15 3.71 -8.70
CA VAL A 139 -1.59 2.43 -8.28
C VAL A 139 -0.66 2.66 -7.09
N SER A 140 -0.63 1.75 -6.14
CA SER A 140 0.23 1.92 -4.96
C SER A 140 1.72 1.86 -5.33
N ALA A 141 2.54 2.58 -4.55
CA ALA A 141 3.99 2.55 -4.65
C ALA A 141 4.60 1.71 -3.51
N GLU A 142 5.73 1.06 -3.74
CA GLU A 142 6.47 0.30 -2.75
C GLU A 142 7.99 0.57 -2.82
N ALA A 143 8.70 0.24 -1.74
CA ALA A 143 10.14 0.44 -1.61
C ALA A 143 10.99 -0.60 -2.34
N GLN A 144 10.40 -1.69 -2.85
CA GLN A 144 11.17 -2.77 -3.48
C GLN A 144 10.92 -2.93 -4.97
N CYS A 145 12.04 -3.02 -5.69
CA CYS A 145 12.11 -3.62 -7.01
C CYS A 145 12.91 -4.92 -6.93
N CYS A 146 12.73 -5.89 -7.82
CA CYS A 146 11.71 -6.00 -8.84
C CYS A 146 11.13 -7.42 -8.77
N VAL A 147 9.89 -7.61 -9.22
CA VAL A 147 9.33 -8.96 -9.39
C VAL A 147 10.15 -9.76 -10.42
N SER A 148 10.12 -11.10 -10.30
CA SER A 148 10.99 -11.98 -11.09
C SER A 148 10.82 -11.77 -12.59
N ALA A 149 9.59 -11.57 -13.07
CA ALA A 149 9.29 -11.34 -14.48
C ALA A 149 10.02 -10.13 -15.08
N MET A 150 10.27 -9.07 -14.29
CA MET A 150 10.99 -7.87 -14.76
C MET A 150 12.47 -8.15 -15.05
N THR A 151 13.04 -9.22 -14.48
CA THR A 151 14.41 -9.65 -14.80
C THR A 151 14.53 -10.24 -16.21
N HIS A 152 13.40 -10.57 -16.86
CA HIS A 152 13.36 -11.22 -18.18
C HIS A 152 13.00 -10.26 -19.32
N ALA A 153 12.83 -8.96 -19.06
CA ALA A 153 12.44 -7.97 -20.08
C ALA A 153 12.94 -6.57 -19.75
N HIS A 154 13.40 -5.82 -20.76
CA HIS A 154 13.78 -4.42 -20.60
C HIS A 154 12.54 -3.51 -20.54
N PRO A 155 12.66 -2.29 -19.98
CA PRO A 155 11.69 -1.23 -20.20
C PRO A 155 11.40 -1.03 -21.69
N GLY A 156 10.12 -1.09 -22.07
CA GLY A 156 9.66 -0.98 -23.47
C GLY A 156 9.45 -2.32 -24.19
N ASP A 157 9.90 -3.45 -23.64
CA ASP A 157 9.71 -4.76 -24.30
C ASP A 157 8.25 -5.23 -24.32
N TYR A 158 7.46 -4.88 -23.29
CA TYR A 158 6.12 -5.41 -23.10
C TYR A 158 5.10 -4.86 -24.11
N PHE A 159 5.26 -3.60 -24.53
CA PHE A 159 4.30 -2.88 -25.35
C PHE A 159 4.98 -2.15 -26.51
N ASN A 160 4.34 -2.15 -27.66
CA ASN A 160 4.76 -1.33 -28.78
C ASN A 160 4.24 0.10 -28.61
N ALA A 161 5.12 1.07 -28.42
CA ALA A 161 4.72 2.47 -28.20
C ALA A 161 3.91 3.08 -29.36
N GLU A 162 4.13 2.64 -30.61
CA GLU A 162 3.43 3.18 -31.78
C GLU A 162 2.03 2.60 -31.96
N THR A 163 1.85 1.30 -31.67
CA THR A 163 0.59 0.59 -31.95
C THR A 163 -0.25 0.30 -30.71
N GLY A 164 0.35 0.41 -29.52
CA GLY A 164 -0.22 0.04 -28.23
C GLY A 164 -0.57 -1.41 -28.03
N LYS A 165 -0.05 -2.29 -28.89
CA LYS A 165 -0.21 -3.72 -28.76
C LYS A 165 0.86 -4.33 -27.87
N ARG A 166 0.51 -5.45 -27.23
CA ARG A 166 1.47 -6.33 -26.53
C ARG A 166 2.50 -6.88 -27.50
N ASN A 167 3.78 -6.62 -27.22
CA ASN A 167 4.93 -7.18 -27.93
C ASN A 167 5.46 -8.45 -27.24
N LYS A 168 5.47 -8.44 -25.91
CA LYS A 168 6.00 -9.52 -25.08
C LYS A 168 5.05 -9.81 -23.93
N ARG A 169 4.99 -11.07 -23.51
CA ARG A 169 4.24 -11.55 -22.34
C ARG A 169 5.18 -11.63 -21.13
N ALA A 170 4.71 -11.21 -19.97
CA ALA A 170 5.45 -11.43 -18.72
C ALA A 170 5.38 -12.92 -18.36
N CYS A 171 6.48 -13.48 -17.89
CA CYS A 171 6.45 -14.82 -17.32
C CYS A 171 5.75 -14.78 -15.95
N SER A 172 5.39 -15.95 -15.40
CA SER A 172 4.73 -16.04 -14.10
C SER A 172 5.77 -16.07 -12.98
N SER A 173 5.91 -14.99 -12.21
CA SER A 173 6.95 -14.91 -11.17
C SER A 173 6.85 -16.08 -10.17
N GLY A 174 7.99 -16.71 -9.89
CA GLY A 174 8.06 -17.87 -8.99
C GLY A 174 7.97 -19.22 -9.70
N GLU A 175 7.60 -19.26 -10.98
CA GLU A 175 7.72 -20.46 -11.80
C GLU A 175 9.17 -20.77 -12.15
N ALA A 176 9.45 -22.04 -12.47
CA ALA A 176 10.81 -22.54 -12.66
C ALA A 176 11.60 -21.82 -13.78
N ASP A 177 10.90 -21.35 -14.81
CA ASP A 177 11.44 -20.61 -15.95
C ASP A 177 11.42 -19.09 -15.75
N CYS A 178 10.84 -18.59 -14.66
CA CYS A 178 10.70 -17.18 -14.33
C CYS A 178 11.35 -16.87 -12.97
N ARG A 179 12.59 -17.32 -12.79
CA ARG A 179 13.36 -17.03 -11.57
C ARG A 179 13.94 -15.63 -11.61
N TRP A 180 13.96 -14.98 -10.46
CA TRP A 180 14.62 -13.70 -10.29
C TRP A 180 16.14 -13.85 -10.50
N GLN A 181 16.72 -12.93 -11.26
CA GLN A 181 18.16 -12.85 -11.51
C GLN A 181 18.59 -11.39 -11.59
N GLU A 182 19.66 -11.02 -10.89
CA GLU A 182 20.28 -9.71 -11.03
C GLU A 182 20.88 -9.58 -12.44
N ASN A 183 20.44 -8.58 -13.20
CA ASN A 183 20.92 -8.32 -14.56
C ASN A 183 20.61 -6.87 -15.02
N GLU A 184 20.98 -6.55 -16.26
CA GLU A 184 20.78 -5.23 -16.86
C GLU A 184 19.29 -4.80 -16.92
N ASN A 185 18.35 -5.74 -17.02
CA ASN A 185 16.91 -5.42 -17.00
C ASN A 185 16.53 -4.79 -15.66
N VAL A 186 16.97 -5.41 -14.55
CA VAL A 186 16.70 -4.92 -13.19
C VAL A 186 17.23 -3.49 -13.03
N HIS A 187 18.49 -3.25 -13.40
CA HIS A 187 19.07 -1.91 -13.33
C HIS A 187 18.32 -0.89 -14.19
N SER A 188 17.88 -1.28 -15.38
CA SER A 188 17.10 -0.42 -16.28
C SER A 188 15.75 -0.04 -15.68
N TRP A 189 15.05 -1.00 -15.07
CA TRP A 189 13.80 -0.76 -14.37
C TRP A 189 14.00 0.15 -13.16
N VAL A 190 15.01 -0.13 -12.33
CA VAL A 190 15.34 0.69 -11.17
C VAL A 190 15.63 2.14 -11.60
N GLY A 191 16.45 2.33 -12.64
CA GLY A 191 16.76 3.66 -13.16
C GLY A 191 15.52 4.40 -13.68
N PHE A 192 14.66 3.72 -14.44
CA PHE A 192 13.41 4.30 -14.94
C PHE A 192 12.48 4.75 -13.80
N MET A 193 12.25 3.90 -12.80
CA MET A 193 11.31 4.17 -11.71
C MET A 193 11.79 5.32 -10.83
N ASN A 194 13.09 5.35 -10.49
CA ASN A 194 13.68 6.46 -9.75
C ASN A 194 13.61 7.78 -10.54
N GLN A 195 13.94 7.75 -11.84
CA GLN A 195 13.85 8.95 -12.67
C GLN A 195 12.42 9.45 -12.79
N ARG A 196 11.44 8.54 -12.89
CA ARG A 196 10.01 8.90 -12.91
C ARG A 196 9.60 9.54 -11.61
N ALA A 197 9.94 8.94 -10.46
CA ALA A 197 9.64 9.50 -9.14
C ALA A 197 10.21 10.92 -9.00
N PHE A 198 11.50 11.12 -9.31
CA PHE A 198 12.13 12.44 -9.31
C PHE A 198 11.40 13.45 -10.22
N ASN A 199 11.03 13.04 -11.44
CA ASN A 199 10.31 13.92 -12.37
C ASN A 199 8.91 14.31 -11.87
N THR A 200 8.27 13.46 -11.07
CA THR A 200 6.93 13.69 -10.54
C THR A 200 6.96 14.50 -9.24
N THR A 201 7.83 14.15 -8.29
CA THR A 201 7.85 14.76 -6.95
C THR A 201 8.83 15.93 -6.85
N GLY A 202 9.87 15.93 -7.68
CA GLY A 202 11.00 16.86 -7.57
C GLY A 202 11.98 16.51 -6.45
N GLU A 203 11.82 15.36 -5.79
CA GLU A 203 12.65 14.92 -4.67
C GLU A 203 13.72 13.92 -5.13
N GLU A 204 14.96 14.10 -4.67
CA GLU A 204 16.07 13.19 -4.98
C GLU A 204 15.92 11.81 -4.32
N TYR A 205 15.22 11.75 -3.19
CA TYR A 205 15.04 10.54 -2.40
C TYR A 205 13.56 10.36 -2.07
N VAL A 206 12.89 9.50 -2.84
CA VAL A 206 11.54 9.02 -2.55
C VAL A 206 11.68 7.58 -2.03
N GLY A 207 11.05 7.26 -0.91
CA GLY A 207 11.21 5.95 -0.26
C GLY A 207 10.56 4.82 -1.06
N ASP A 208 9.35 5.06 -1.55
CA ASP A 208 8.54 4.11 -2.30
C ASP A 208 8.45 4.56 -3.76
N VAL A 209 9.30 4.02 -4.63
CA VAL A 209 9.39 4.45 -6.05
C VAL A 209 8.87 3.43 -7.04
N TYR A 210 8.57 2.21 -6.59
CA TYR A 210 8.22 1.09 -7.47
C TYR A 210 6.72 0.85 -7.47
N LEU A 211 6.16 0.48 -8.63
CA LEU A 211 4.74 0.14 -8.75
C LEU A 211 4.48 -1.19 -8.03
N ASN A 212 3.43 -1.24 -7.21
CA ASN A 212 2.91 -2.45 -6.61
C ASN A 212 1.50 -2.76 -7.18
N ALA A 213 1.29 -3.99 -7.68
CA ALA A 213 0.03 -4.36 -8.34
C ALA A 213 -1.08 -4.81 -7.38
N GLY A 214 -0.81 -4.85 -6.07
CA GLY A 214 -1.74 -5.33 -5.06
C GLY A 214 -2.87 -4.36 -4.77
N LEU A 215 -2.68 -3.07 -5.04
CA LEU A 215 -3.66 -2.01 -4.80
C LEU A 215 -3.72 -1.02 -5.97
N MET A 216 -4.93 -0.75 -6.47
CA MET A 216 -5.17 0.34 -7.42
C MET A 216 -6.59 0.89 -7.28
N ALA A 217 -6.80 2.15 -7.70
CA ALA A 217 -8.10 2.78 -7.77
C ALA A 217 -8.30 3.57 -9.06
N GLY A 218 -9.52 3.55 -9.58
CA GLY A 218 -9.91 4.34 -10.74
C GLY A 218 -11.41 4.26 -10.98
N TYR A 219 -11.93 5.09 -11.89
CA TYR A 219 -13.31 4.97 -12.31
C TYR A 219 -13.50 3.73 -13.21
N PRO A 220 -14.70 3.12 -13.27
CA PRO A 220 -14.92 1.88 -14.01
C PRO A 220 -14.50 1.95 -15.47
N ARG A 221 -14.73 3.10 -16.13
CA ARG A 221 -14.33 3.31 -17.52
C ARG A 221 -12.81 3.29 -17.69
N ASP A 222 -12.08 3.95 -16.80
CA ASP A 222 -10.61 4.04 -16.87
C ASP A 222 -9.97 2.69 -16.53
N LEU A 223 -10.52 1.96 -15.55
CA LEU A 223 -10.13 0.59 -15.25
C LEU A 223 -10.41 -0.36 -16.43
N ILE A 224 -11.56 -0.27 -17.09
CA ILE A 224 -11.85 -1.08 -18.29
C ILE A 224 -10.86 -0.76 -19.42
N ASN A 225 -10.57 0.52 -19.66
CA ASN A 225 -9.59 0.93 -20.65
C ASN A 225 -8.19 0.39 -20.29
N LEU A 226 -7.81 0.44 -19.01
CA LEU A 226 -6.58 -0.17 -18.52
C LEU A 226 -6.57 -1.68 -18.84
N LEU A 227 -7.65 -2.41 -18.55
CA LEU A 227 -7.76 -3.85 -18.86
C LEU A 227 -7.63 -4.14 -20.38
N ASP A 228 -8.22 -3.30 -21.23
CA ASP A 228 -8.15 -3.44 -22.69
C ASP A 228 -6.71 -3.28 -23.20
N VAL A 229 -5.97 -2.30 -22.67
CA VAL A 229 -4.59 -2.05 -23.08
C VAL A 229 -3.61 -3.04 -22.45
N MET A 230 -3.83 -3.41 -21.18
CA MET A 230 -3.06 -4.46 -20.49
C MET A 230 -3.02 -5.74 -21.29
N ASP A 231 -4.18 -6.15 -21.84
CA ASP A 231 -4.38 -7.42 -22.55
C ASP A 231 -3.76 -8.59 -21.76
N ILE A 232 -3.82 -8.56 -20.43
CA ILE A 232 -3.04 -9.48 -19.59
C ILE A 232 -3.60 -10.91 -19.66
N GLY A 233 -2.72 -11.90 -19.78
CA GLY A 233 -3.08 -13.32 -19.64
C GLY A 233 -3.18 -13.76 -18.16
N PRO A 234 -3.93 -14.82 -17.85
CA PRO A 234 -4.20 -15.23 -16.47
C PRO A 234 -2.96 -15.62 -15.66
N THR A 235 -1.88 -16.06 -16.32
CA THR A 235 -0.65 -16.51 -15.67
C THR A 235 0.43 -15.43 -15.58
N GLU A 236 0.30 -14.34 -16.34
CA GLU A 236 1.32 -13.29 -16.40
C GLU A 236 1.46 -12.61 -15.04
N ASP A 237 2.68 -12.21 -14.69
CA ASP A 237 2.93 -11.33 -13.56
C ASP A 237 2.35 -9.94 -13.84
N ASP A 238 1.42 -9.51 -13.00
CA ASP A 238 0.64 -8.29 -13.17
C ASP A 238 1.44 -7.02 -12.87
N GLN A 239 2.31 -7.05 -11.88
CA GLN A 239 3.21 -5.93 -11.55
C GLN A 239 4.20 -5.65 -12.69
N ALA A 240 4.75 -6.67 -13.33
CA ALA A 240 5.59 -6.50 -14.51
C ALA A 240 4.81 -5.91 -15.69
N VAL A 241 3.58 -6.37 -15.92
CA VAL A 241 2.71 -5.86 -16.99
C VAL A 241 2.33 -4.40 -16.75
N LEU A 242 1.87 -4.05 -15.56
CA LEU A 242 1.49 -2.69 -15.19
C LEU A 242 2.69 -1.74 -15.23
N THR A 243 3.87 -2.20 -14.80
CA THR A 243 5.10 -1.42 -14.89
C THR A 243 5.49 -1.17 -16.36
N GLY A 244 5.34 -2.17 -17.23
CA GLY A 244 5.50 -2.03 -18.68
C GLY A 244 4.53 -1.04 -19.31
N LEU A 245 3.28 -1.03 -18.87
CA LEU A 245 2.31 -0.02 -19.27
C LEU A 245 2.71 1.37 -18.82
N MET A 246 3.11 1.52 -17.56
CA MET A 246 3.51 2.81 -17.01
C MET A 246 4.69 3.42 -17.78
N TYR A 247 5.63 2.58 -18.23
CA TYR A 247 6.73 3.01 -19.09
C TYR A 247 6.22 3.54 -20.44
N THR A 248 5.25 2.86 -21.05
CA THR A 248 4.79 3.15 -22.42
C THR A 248 3.72 4.25 -22.46
N TYR A 249 2.88 4.31 -21.44
CA TYR A 249 1.73 5.20 -21.27
C TYR A 249 1.80 5.88 -19.90
N PRO A 250 2.75 6.81 -19.71
CA PRO A 250 3.01 7.42 -18.41
C PRO A 250 1.82 8.15 -17.80
N ASP A 251 0.85 8.59 -18.62
CA ASP A 251 -0.32 9.34 -18.14
C ASP A 251 -1.50 8.43 -17.76
N MET A 252 -1.43 7.13 -18.07
CA MET A 252 -2.50 6.17 -17.74
C MET A 252 -2.43 5.69 -16.29
N LEU A 253 -1.23 5.72 -15.70
CA LEU A 253 -0.96 5.23 -14.35
C LEU A 253 -0.27 6.33 -13.54
N VAL A 254 -0.87 6.68 -12.40
CA VAL A 254 -0.26 7.56 -11.40
C VAL A 254 0.16 6.70 -10.21
N LEU A 255 1.38 6.90 -9.70
CA LEU A 255 1.83 6.21 -8.48
C LEU A 255 1.56 7.09 -7.26
N ASP A 256 1.07 6.46 -6.20
CA ASP A 256 0.89 7.07 -4.88
C ASP A 256 2.20 7.05 -4.09
N TYR A 257 3.16 7.89 -4.49
CA TYR A 257 4.53 7.91 -3.91
C TYR A 257 4.56 8.26 -2.42
N ASP A 258 3.63 9.13 -1.97
CA ASP A 258 3.55 9.60 -0.59
C ASP A 258 2.67 8.70 0.30
N GLN A 259 2.16 7.59 -0.26
CA GLN A 259 1.28 6.65 0.42
C GLN A 259 0.04 7.35 1.02
N GLU A 260 -0.57 8.29 0.28
CA GLU A 260 -1.75 9.03 0.77
C GLU A 260 -3.02 8.19 0.70
N MET A 261 -3.15 7.35 -0.33
CA MET A 261 -4.30 6.50 -0.58
C MET A 261 -4.06 5.06 -0.10
N PHE A 262 -2.90 4.53 -0.45
CA PHE A 262 -2.47 3.16 -0.23
C PHE A 262 -1.20 3.18 0.62
N GLY A 263 -1.07 2.22 1.52
CA GLY A 263 0.12 2.07 2.35
C GLY A 263 0.75 0.71 2.13
N ASN A 264 1.96 0.65 1.61
CA ASN A 264 2.73 -0.59 1.56
C ASN A 264 3.72 -0.69 2.72
N ASN A 265 3.86 -1.89 3.27
CA ASN A 265 4.94 -2.14 4.22
C ASN A 265 6.30 -2.33 3.49
N GLN A 266 7.41 -2.24 4.22
CA GLN A 266 8.76 -2.43 3.67
C GLN A 266 9.44 -3.73 4.16
N TRP A 267 8.94 -4.89 3.72
CA TRP A 267 9.30 -6.20 4.30
C TRP A 267 10.79 -6.54 4.22
N THR A 268 11.51 -5.95 3.25
CA THR A 268 12.96 -6.09 3.07
C THR A 268 13.78 -5.52 4.24
N ARG A 269 13.19 -4.63 5.04
CA ARG A 269 13.79 -4.11 6.28
C ARG A 269 13.60 -5.04 7.48
N GLY A 270 13.01 -6.22 7.25
CA GLY A 270 12.82 -7.24 8.25
C GLY A 270 11.58 -7.04 9.13
N PRO A 271 11.30 -8.00 10.05
CA PRO A 271 10.04 -8.07 10.80
C PRO A 271 9.70 -6.85 11.64
N VAL A 272 10.70 -6.13 12.15
CA VAL A 272 10.49 -5.00 13.08
C VAL A 272 10.51 -3.67 12.35
N ASP A 273 11.53 -3.42 11.52
CA ASP A 273 11.69 -2.12 10.85
C ASP A 273 10.87 -2.03 9.57
N GLY A 274 10.48 -3.16 8.97
CA GLY A 274 9.65 -3.22 7.78
C GLY A 274 8.16 -3.05 8.04
N CYS A 275 7.72 -3.10 9.30
CA CYS A 275 6.34 -2.78 9.68
C CYS A 275 6.26 -1.29 9.99
N VAL A 276 5.99 -0.51 8.95
CA VAL A 276 6.11 0.95 8.91
C VAL A 276 4.83 1.68 9.30
N PHE A 277 3.95 1.04 10.07
CA PHE A 277 2.68 1.62 10.53
C PHE A 277 2.63 1.66 12.06
N GLU A 278 2.22 2.79 12.63
CA GLU A 278 2.00 2.97 14.07
C GLU A 278 0.60 3.56 14.33
N GLY A 279 0.11 3.47 15.56
CA GLY A 279 -1.15 4.09 15.93
C GLY A 279 -1.31 4.17 17.44
N ASP A 280 -2.21 5.04 17.88
CA ASP A 280 -2.44 5.34 19.30
C ASP A 280 -3.42 4.36 19.97
N GLY A 281 -3.67 3.21 19.33
CA GLY A 281 -4.63 2.19 19.75
C GLY A 281 -5.68 1.92 18.67
N TYR A 282 -6.75 1.21 19.05
CA TYR A 282 -7.81 0.78 18.12
C TYR A 282 -8.84 1.88 17.78
N THR A 283 -8.67 3.08 18.34
CA THR A 283 -9.58 4.22 18.19
C THR A 283 -9.18 5.16 17.05
N SER A 284 -8.01 4.97 16.44
CA SER A 284 -7.51 5.84 15.37
C SER A 284 -6.94 5.02 14.20
N PRO A 285 -6.91 5.58 12.98
CA PRO A 285 -6.24 4.97 11.85
C PRO A 285 -4.74 4.88 12.14
N LEU A 286 -4.09 3.87 11.59
CA LEU A 286 -2.64 3.76 11.65
C LEU A 286 -2.00 4.81 10.72
N ILE A 287 -0.86 5.34 11.15
CA ILE A 287 -0.06 6.34 10.47
C ILE A 287 1.17 5.66 9.88
N HIS A 288 1.47 5.96 8.62
CA HIS A 288 2.73 5.56 7.99
C HIS A 288 3.89 6.35 8.60
N LEU A 289 4.91 5.65 9.10
CA LEU A 289 5.96 6.23 9.92
C LEU A 289 6.80 7.29 9.22
N GLU A 290 6.99 7.14 7.91
CA GLU A 290 7.94 7.95 7.15
C GLU A 290 7.24 9.13 6.47
N THR A 291 6.11 8.87 5.81
CA THR A 291 5.33 9.88 5.07
C THR A 291 4.34 10.64 5.97
N LYS A 292 4.06 10.11 7.17
CA LYS A 292 3.08 10.67 8.13
C LYS A 292 1.65 10.74 7.57
N THR A 293 1.33 9.87 6.61
CA THR A 293 -0.01 9.73 6.03
C THR A 293 -0.83 8.64 6.71
N GLN A 294 -2.15 8.65 6.50
CA GLN A 294 -3.09 7.63 6.99
C GLN A 294 -3.81 6.97 5.80
N PRO A 295 -3.12 6.14 5.00
CA PRO A 295 -3.73 5.52 3.84
C PRO A 295 -4.92 4.62 4.21
N LEU A 296 -5.94 4.58 3.36
CA LEU A 296 -7.17 3.82 3.62
C LEU A 296 -6.95 2.31 3.57
N LEU A 297 -6.10 1.82 2.67
CA LEU A 297 -5.75 0.40 2.58
C LEU A 297 -4.27 0.19 2.88
N LEU A 298 -3.99 -0.77 3.76
CA LEU A 298 -2.63 -1.20 4.08
C LEU A 298 -2.39 -2.56 3.45
N HIS A 299 -1.36 -2.66 2.62
CA HIS A 299 -0.94 -3.90 1.97
C HIS A 299 0.39 -4.38 2.55
N THR A 300 0.47 -5.69 2.76
CA THR A 300 1.64 -6.36 3.34
C THR A 300 2.29 -7.35 2.37
N PRO A 301 2.88 -6.87 1.26
CA PRO A 301 3.40 -7.73 0.21
C PRO A 301 4.52 -8.66 0.70
N GLY A 302 4.86 -9.65 -0.12
CA GLY A 302 5.97 -10.56 0.18
C GLY A 302 5.68 -11.56 1.31
N LYS A 303 4.41 -11.84 1.59
CA LYS A 303 3.95 -12.71 2.70
C LYS A 303 4.38 -12.18 4.07
N PHE A 304 4.36 -10.86 4.25
CA PHE A 304 4.78 -10.23 5.50
C PHE A 304 3.70 -10.28 6.59
N TYR A 305 3.21 -11.49 6.82
CA TYR A 305 2.06 -11.79 7.65
C TYR A 305 2.24 -11.43 9.12
N SER A 306 3.48 -11.36 9.62
CA SER A 306 3.75 -10.89 10.97
C SER A 306 3.32 -9.45 11.17
N CYS A 307 3.58 -8.57 10.18
CA CYS A 307 3.14 -7.18 10.25
C CYS A 307 1.64 -7.07 10.01
N LEU A 308 1.10 -7.84 9.06
CA LEU A 308 -0.34 -7.90 8.79
C LEU A 308 -1.15 -8.21 10.05
N ASP A 309 -0.75 -9.25 10.77
CA ASP A 309 -1.43 -9.69 11.99
C ASP A 309 -1.37 -8.61 13.09
N ILE A 310 -0.27 -7.87 13.16
CA ILE A 310 -0.08 -6.78 14.12
C ILE A 310 -0.93 -5.55 13.74
N ILE A 311 -1.02 -5.23 12.46
CA ILE A 311 -1.90 -4.16 11.96
C ILE A 311 -3.37 -4.50 12.27
N MET A 312 -3.80 -5.73 11.99
CA MET A 312 -5.16 -6.19 12.29
C MET A 312 -5.47 -6.06 13.79
N GLU A 313 -4.55 -6.52 14.65
CA GLU A 313 -4.70 -6.41 16.10
C GLU A 313 -4.70 -4.95 16.60
N ALA A 314 -3.83 -4.10 16.06
CA ALA A 314 -3.76 -2.68 16.41
C ALA A 314 -5.07 -1.95 16.09
N LEU A 315 -5.74 -2.36 15.01
CA LEU A 315 -7.07 -1.90 14.63
C LEU A 315 -8.20 -2.67 15.33
N GLY A 316 -7.94 -3.41 16.41
CA GLY A 316 -8.96 -4.10 17.21
C GLY A 316 -9.56 -5.37 16.57
N GLY A 317 -8.87 -5.97 15.61
CA GLY A 317 -9.25 -7.23 14.96
C GLY A 317 -8.62 -8.48 15.60
N GLU A 318 -9.14 -9.65 15.23
CA GLU A 318 -8.48 -10.93 15.49
C GLU A 318 -7.54 -11.29 14.34
N SER A 319 -6.39 -11.89 14.65
CA SER A 319 -5.37 -12.27 13.67
C SER A 319 -5.00 -13.75 13.77
N GLN A 320 -4.17 -14.24 12.84
CA GLN A 320 -3.60 -15.59 12.91
C GLN A 320 -2.36 -15.67 13.80
N GLN A 321 -1.85 -14.54 14.31
CA GLN A 321 -0.68 -14.43 15.18
C GLN A 321 0.59 -15.09 14.62
N ARG A 322 0.90 -14.85 13.34
CA ARG A 322 2.03 -15.43 12.58
C ARG A 322 3.36 -14.71 12.83
N TYR A 323 3.53 -14.10 14.00
CA TYR A 323 4.75 -13.43 14.42
C TYR A 323 5.45 -14.19 15.55
N HIS A 324 6.76 -13.97 15.70
CA HIS A 324 7.49 -14.44 16.87
C HIS A 324 7.11 -13.60 18.10
N PRO A 325 7.02 -14.17 19.33
CA PRO A 325 6.69 -13.40 20.54
C PRO A 325 7.58 -12.18 20.78
N ASP A 326 8.88 -12.28 20.48
CA ASP A 326 9.81 -11.15 20.61
C ASP A 326 9.51 -10.02 19.62
N THR A 327 9.15 -10.37 18.39
CA THR A 327 8.73 -9.42 17.36
C THR A 327 7.47 -8.68 17.80
N ARG A 328 6.50 -9.41 18.39
CA ARG A 328 5.29 -8.82 18.95
C ARG A 328 5.64 -7.77 20.00
N LYS A 329 6.47 -8.14 20.99
CA LYS A 329 6.84 -7.24 22.09
C LYS A 329 7.50 -5.95 21.60
N LEU A 330 8.38 -6.05 20.59
CA LEU A 330 9.03 -4.89 20.01
C LEU A 330 8.03 -3.99 19.27
N LEU A 331 7.14 -4.56 18.47
CA LEU A 331 6.18 -3.81 17.67
C LEU A 331 5.06 -3.19 18.52
N THR A 332 4.50 -3.94 19.49
CA THR A 332 3.51 -3.38 20.41
C THR A 332 4.13 -2.32 21.32
N GLY A 333 5.41 -2.48 21.70
CA GLY A 333 6.15 -1.45 22.42
C GLY A 333 6.28 -0.14 21.63
N ARG A 334 6.50 -0.21 20.31
CA ARG A 334 6.53 0.98 19.43
C ARG A 334 5.17 1.65 19.35
N MET A 335 4.10 0.88 19.16
CA MET A 335 2.73 1.40 19.11
C MET A 335 2.33 2.07 20.43
N SER A 336 2.65 1.45 21.57
CA SER A 336 2.37 2.03 22.88
C SER A 336 3.19 3.30 23.17
N LEU A 337 4.45 3.34 22.74
CA LEU A 337 5.29 4.53 22.92
C LEU A 337 4.80 5.72 22.08
N ALA A 338 4.34 5.48 20.85
CA ALA A 338 3.74 6.51 20.01
C ALA A 338 2.52 7.15 20.70
N ALA A 339 1.63 6.30 21.23
CA ALA A 339 0.46 6.72 22.02
C ALA A 339 0.87 7.55 23.25
N GLN A 340 1.88 7.11 24.01
CA GLN A 340 2.35 7.81 25.21
C GLN A 340 2.99 9.17 24.90
N LEU A 341 3.66 9.30 23.75
CA LEU A 341 4.34 10.53 23.37
C LEU A 341 3.41 11.56 22.71
N GLY A 342 2.14 11.22 22.49
CA GLY A 342 1.16 12.11 21.86
C GLY A 342 1.56 12.53 20.44
N LEU A 343 2.33 11.69 19.75
CA LEU A 343 2.87 12.01 18.42
C LEU A 343 1.84 11.82 17.30
N GLY A 344 0.66 11.25 17.58
CA GLY A 344 -0.43 11.05 16.60
C GLY A 344 -1.27 12.28 16.24
N GLY A 345 -0.96 13.48 16.76
CA GLY A 345 -1.85 14.64 16.67
C GLY A 345 -1.58 15.70 15.58
N ALA A 346 -0.71 15.47 14.57
CA ALA A 346 -0.27 16.57 13.71
C ALA A 346 -0.31 16.36 12.18
N GLY A 347 -0.90 15.28 11.66
CA GLY A 347 -1.00 15.07 10.20
C GLY A 347 -2.27 14.34 9.78
N GLY A 348 -3.30 15.09 9.38
CA GLY A 348 -4.54 14.53 8.79
C GLY A 348 -5.80 15.10 9.44
N ALA A 349 -6.57 15.88 8.67
CA ALA A 349 -7.83 16.59 8.99
C ALA A 349 -7.81 17.60 10.17
N PRO A 350 -8.33 18.83 10.01
CA PRO A 350 -8.44 19.79 11.11
C PRO A 350 -9.46 19.30 12.14
N VAL A 351 -8.98 18.72 13.24
CA VAL A 351 -9.79 18.41 14.41
C VAL A 351 -10.38 19.71 14.96
N ARG A 352 -11.70 19.85 14.84
CA ARG A 352 -12.47 20.97 15.37
C ARG A 352 -12.58 20.77 16.88
N GLY A 353 -11.65 21.37 17.62
CA GLY A 353 -11.51 21.21 19.07
C GLY A 353 -12.82 21.41 19.84
N GLY A 354 -13.33 20.32 20.41
CA GLY A 354 -14.19 20.32 21.58
C GLY A 354 -13.32 20.00 22.79
N GLU A 355 -13.22 20.93 23.74
CA GLU A 355 -12.56 20.71 25.02
C GLU A 355 -13.40 19.70 25.82
N GLY A 356 -12.93 18.46 25.91
CA GLY A 356 -13.44 17.44 26.82
C GLY A 356 -12.26 16.81 27.54
N GLU A 357 -12.10 17.14 28.82
CA GLU A 357 -11.19 16.43 29.73
C GLU A 357 -11.80 15.04 30.00
N GLU A 358 -11.17 13.96 29.50
CA GLU A 358 -11.46 12.60 29.95
C GLU A 358 -10.39 12.13 30.94
N GLU A 359 -10.83 11.74 32.13
CA GLU A 359 -10.03 11.06 33.15
C GLU A 359 -9.67 9.65 32.65
N LEU A 360 -8.38 9.36 32.56
CA LEU A 360 -7.86 8.01 32.33
C LEU A 360 -7.95 7.19 33.62
N GLU A 361 -8.91 6.25 33.69
CA GLU A 361 -8.90 5.19 34.70
C GLU A 361 -7.86 4.12 34.33
N GLU A 362 -6.87 3.93 35.21
CA GLU A 362 -5.83 2.92 35.12
C GLU A 362 -6.43 1.52 35.47
N VAL A 363 -6.81 0.75 34.45
CA VAL A 363 -7.24 -0.64 34.63
C VAL A 363 -6.01 -1.54 34.67
N SER A 364 -5.65 -2.02 35.86
CA SER A 364 -4.65 -3.08 36.04
C SER A 364 -5.34 -4.44 35.99
N GLU A 365 -5.30 -5.11 34.84
CA GLU A 365 -5.67 -6.53 34.75
C GLU A 365 -4.48 -7.42 35.13
N GLU A 366 -4.59 -8.07 36.29
CA GLU A 366 -3.77 -9.23 36.63
C GLU A 366 -4.15 -10.40 35.71
N VAL A 367 -3.29 -10.69 34.74
CA VAL A 367 -3.41 -11.90 33.92
C VAL A 367 -2.95 -13.10 34.75
N SER A 368 -3.89 -13.95 35.15
CA SER A 368 -3.60 -15.21 35.82
C SER A 368 -2.97 -16.21 34.85
N GLU A 369 -1.73 -16.61 35.13
CA GLU A 369 -1.11 -17.80 34.55
C GLU A 369 -1.85 -19.03 35.09
N ASP A 370 -2.74 -19.64 34.29
CA ASP A 370 -2.99 -21.07 34.39
C ASP A 370 -3.83 -21.60 33.21
N ASN A 371 -3.46 -22.81 32.78
CA ASN A 371 -4.27 -23.79 32.04
C ASN A 371 -4.18 -23.84 30.50
N TYR A 372 -3.01 -24.24 29.97
CA TYR A 372 -2.92 -24.86 28.64
C TYR A 372 -3.33 -26.34 28.72
N GLY A 373 -4.59 -26.61 28.37
CA GLY A 373 -5.12 -27.94 28.17
C GLY A 373 -4.58 -28.59 26.88
N GLN A 374 -4.01 -29.79 27.03
CA GLN A 374 -3.72 -30.71 25.94
C GLN A 374 -4.97 -31.02 25.12
N TYR A 375 -4.90 -30.86 23.79
CA TYR A 375 -5.77 -31.56 22.86
C TYR A 375 -5.01 -32.05 21.62
N GLY A 376 -4.95 -33.39 21.50
CA GLY A 376 -5.41 -34.12 20.32
C GLY A 376 -4.56 -34.10 19.05
N GLN A 377 -3.61 -35.04 18.96
CA GLN A 377 -3.10 -35.58 17.69
C GLN A 377 -4.21 -36.27 16.87
N TYR A 378 -4.23 -36.04 15.55
CA TYR A 378 -4.57 -36.91 14.39
C TYR A 378 -4.97 -35.95 13.24
N GLY A 379 -4.44 -35.95 12.01
CA GLY A 379 -3.49 -36.82 11.31
C GLY A 379 -2.83 -36.10 10.12
N GLN A 380 -1.93 -36.84 9.48
CA GLN A 380 -0.83 -36.47 8.58
C GLN A 380 -1.17 -35.61 7.34
N TYR A 381 -0.40 -34.53 7.12
CA TYR A 381 0.50 -34.29 5.97
C TYR A 381 1.21 -32.94 6.17
N GLY A 382 2.54 -32.89 5.98
CA GLY A 382 3.32 -31.63 5.90
C GLY A 382 4.26 -31.38 7.09
N GLN A 383 5.56 -31.47 6.84
CA GLN A 383 6.63 -31.15 7.80
C GLN A 383 6.58 -29.68 8.23
N ILE A 384 6.70 -29.44 9.54
CA ILE A 384 6.95 -28.11 10.11
C ILE A 384 8.40 -27.74 9.81
N GLY A 385 8.59 -26.90 8.78
CA GLY A 385 9.87 -26.29 8.43
C GLY A 385 10.20 -25.13 9.36
N GLN A 386 11.46 -25.06 9.78
CA GLN A 386 12.03 -23.97 10.57
C GLN A 386 11.90 -22.63 9.84
N TYR A 387 11.65 -21.58 10.62
CA TYR A 387 11.47 -20.20 10.18
C TYR A 387 12.62 -19.72 9.28
N GLY A 388 12.23 -19.08 8.17
CA GLY A 388 13.08 -18.74 7.04
C GLY A 388 14.17 -17.72 7.34
N ASP A 389 15.37 -18.06 6.89
CA ASP A 389 16.42 -17.14 6.50
C ASP A 389 16.00 -16.45 5.19
N ALA A 390 16.07 -15.12 5.14
CA ALA A 390 15.62 -14.29 4.01
C ALA A 390 16.51 -14.41 2.76
N THR A 391 17.52 -15.28 2.78
CA THR A 391 18.48 -15.47 1.69
C THR A 391 18.13 -16.62 0.73
N ASN A 392 17.02 -17.35 0.94
CA ASN A 392 16.79 -18.62 0.23
C ASN A 392 15.48 -18.70 -0.56
N TYR A 393 15.27 -17.75 -1.48
CA TYR A 393 14.39 -17.98 -2.64
C TYR A 393 15.23 -18.49 -3.82
N GLY A 394 15.41 -19.83 -3.86
CA GLY A 394 15.93 -20.53 -5.03
C GLY A 394 16.97 -21.61 -4.69
N GLY A 395 16.52 -22.83 -4.41
CA GLY A 395 17.40 -23.99 -4.48
C GLY A 395 16.93 -25.21 -3.69
N ASP A 396 16.49 -26.24 -4.40
CA ASP A 396 16.55 -27.61 -3.91
C ASP A 396 18.02 -27.97 -3.58
N GLY A 397 18.35 -27.94 -2.30
CA GLY A 397 19.68 -28.29 -1.78
C GLY A 397 19.66 -29.64 -1.11
N VAL A 398 20.20 -30.65 -1.79
CA VAL A 398 20.53 -31.98 -1.24
C VAL A 398 21.43 -31.82 -0.01
N VAL A 399 21.03 -32.43 1.10
CA VAL A 399 21.78 -32.47 2.36
C VAL A 399 23.11 -33.21 2.14
N SER A 400 24.23 -32.52 2.38
CA SER A 400 25.50 -33.17 2.70
C SER A 400 26.06 -32.59 4.00
N ASN A 401 26.54 -33.50 4.85
CA ASN A 401 26.72 -33.34 6.28
C ASN A 401 28.21 -33.35 6.60
N TYR A 402 28.82 -32.21 6.94
CA TYR A 402 30.12 -31.99 7.62
C TYR A 402 30.28 -30.45 7.68
N GLY A 403 30.65 -29.73 8.73
CA GLY A 403 31.20 -30.00 10.05
C GLY A 403 32.02 -28.76 10.46
N TYR A 404 31.82 -28.26 11.69
CA TYR A 404 32.60 -27.26 12.44
C TYR A 404 32.66 -25.79 11.96
N GLY A 405 32.33 -24.88 12.88
CA GLY A 405 32.29 -23.43 12.67
C GLY A 405 33.43 -22.64 13.31
N VAL A 406 33.36 -21.30 13.22
CA VAL A 406 34.07 -20.34 14.08
C VAL A 406 33.27 -19.03 14.11
N VAL A 407 33.14 -18.46 15.31
CA VAL A 407 32.55 -17.16 15.62
C VAL A 407 33.49 -16.03 15.17
N GLY A 408 32.97 -15.03 14.45
CA GLY A 408 33.70 -13.80 14.10
C GLY A 408 32.81 -12.56 14.20
N ARG A 409 33.16 -11.64 15.09
CA ARG A 409 32.63 -10.27 15.18
C ARG A 409 33.20 -9.39 14.07
N SER A 410 32.37 -8.55 13.43
CA SER A 410 32.73 -7.34 12.68
C SER A 410 31.41 -6.63 12.26
N SER A 411 31.00 -5.52 12.88
CA SER A 411 31.34 -4.10 12.66
C SER A 411 30.79 -3.49 11.36
N ASN A 412 29.91 -2.49 11.52
CA ASN A 412 29.60 -1.32 10.67
C ASN A 412 29.65 -1.45 9.13
N TYR A 413 28.50 -1.26 8.49
CA TYR A 413 28.40 -0.65 7.16
C TYR A 413 27.40 0.50 7.17
N GLY A 414 27.93 1.72 7.15
CA GLY A 414 27.25 2.89 6.60
C GLY A 414 27.74 3.09 5.17
N TYR A 415 26.83 3.28 4.23
CA TYR A 415 27.17 3.62 2.85
C TYR A 415 27.38 5.13 2.75
N GLY A 416 28.65 5.54 2.67
CA GLY A 416 29.05 6.86 2.22
C GLY A 416 29.33 6.81 0.73
N VAL A 417 28.62 7.64 -0.04
CA VAL A 417 28.84 7.89 -1.46
C VAL A 417 30.15 8.66 -1.62
N VAL A 418 31.13 8.11 -2.33
CA VAL A 418 32.33 8.84 -2.77
C VAL A 418 32.18 9.13 -4.26
N SER A 419 32.04 10.41 -4.60
CA SER A 419 32.09 10.90 -5.97
C SER A 419 33.40 11.64 -6.26
N ASN A 420 33.85 11.45 -7.50
CA ASN A 420 34.76 12.25 -8.31
C ASN A 420 36.27 12.13 -8.08
N TYR A 421 36.89 11.28 -8.92
CA TYR A 421 38.25 11.45 -9.39
C TYR A 421 38.23 11.96 -10.84
N SER A 422 38.90 13.09 -11.05
CA SER A 422 39.13 13.77 -12.34
C SER A 422 40.32 13.14 -13.07
N PRO A 423 40.31 12.97 -14.41
CA PRO A 423 41.51 12.62 -15.15
C PRO A 423 42.02 13.82 -15.96
N ASP A 424 43.19 14.35 -15.56
CA ASP A 424 44.02 15.17 -16.43
C ASP A 424 45.43 14.59 -16.54
N ASN A 425 45.90 14.55 -17.79
CA ASN A 425 47.29 14.46 -18.27
C ASN A 425 48.10 13.18 -18.07
N TYR A 426 48.35 12.46 -19.18
CA TYR A 426 49.68 12.35 -19.81
C TYR A 426 49.51 11.99 -21.30
N GLY A 427 50.02 12.85 -22.18
CA GLY A 427 50.11 12.60 -23.62
C GLY A 427 51.43 11.95 -24.04
N TYR A 428 51.47 11.36 -25.24
CA TYR A 428 52.45 11.67 -26.30
C TYR A 428 52.19 10.87 -27.59
N GLY A 429 52.12 11.59 -28.72
CA GLY A 429 52.53 11.18 -30.08
C GLY A 429 51.44 10.61 -31.00
N GLN A 430 51.39 10.88 -32.31
CA GLN A 430 52.01 11.87 -33.20
C GLN A 430 51.40 11.63 -34.61
N TYR A 431 51.15 12.72 -35.36
CA TYR A 431 51.05 12.89 -36.84
C TYR A 431 49.83 12.45 -37.69
N GLY A 432 49.30 13.46 -38.43
CA GLY A 432 48.63 13.39 -39.74
C GLY A 432 47.36 14.28 -39.85
N GLN A 433 47.41 15.60 -40.09
CA GLN A 433 47.30 16.31 -41.41
C GLN A 433 46.19 15.77 -42.35
N TYR A 434 45.24 16.48 -42.97
CA TYR A 434 44.90 17.88 -43.32
C TYR A 434 43.34 17.95 -43.39
N GLY A 435 42.67 19.05 -43.05
CA GLY A 435 42.26 20.05 -44.05
C GLY A 435 41.08 20.91 -43.57
N ASP A 436 41.05 22.13 -44.11
CA ASP A 436 40.48 23.38 -43.60
C ASP A 436 39.05 23.72 -44.08
N ALA A 437 38.52 24.81 -43.49
CA ALA A 437 37.43 25.71 -43.92
C ALA A 437 35.96 25.29 -43.62
N GLY A 438 35.10 26.14 -43.05
CA GLY A 438 35.21 27.55 -42.70
C GLY A 438 33.89 28.11 -42.13
N ASP A 439 34.04 29.23 -41.42
CA ASP A 439 33.13 30.37 -41.20
C ASP A 439 31.76 30.24 -40.47
N SER A 440 31.80 30.81 -39.26
CA SER A 440 30.78 31.49 -38.43
C SER A 440 30.00 32.61 -39.21
N PRO A 441 28.96 33.35 -38.70
CA PRO A 441 28.63 33.52 -37.28
C PRO A 441 27.14 33.75 -36.85
N GLU A 442 26.99 33.77 -35.52
CA GLU A 442 26.24 34.76 -34.72
C GLU A 442 24.75 34.57 -34.31
N ASN A 443 24.58 34.40 -32.98
CA ASN A 443 23.88 35.30 -32.02
C ASN A 443 22.44 35.03 -31.53
N TYR A 444 22.25 35.45 -30.26
CA TYR A 444 21.06 35.47 -29.36
C TYR A 444 20.73 34.16 -28.61
N GLY A 445 20.52 34.14 -27.29
CA GLY A 445 20.48 35.17 -26.26
C GLY A 445 20.04 34.52 -24.94
N SER A 446 20.65 34.91 -23.82
CA SER A 446 20.29 34.48 -22.47
C SER A 446 18.99 35.16 -22.00
N PRO A 447 18.19 34.54 -21.11
CA PRO A 447 17.85 35.27 -19.90
C PRO A 447 17.75 34.43 -18.61
N LYS A 448 18.48 34.92 -17.59
CA LYS A 448 18.04 35.31 -16.22
C LYS A 448 17.01 34.44 -15.46
N ASN A 449 17.50 33.93 -14.33
CA ASN A 449 16.93 33.96 -12.97
C ASN A 449 15.44 34.32 -12.80
N TYR A 450 14.68 33.41 -12.18
CA TYR A 450 13.68 33.76 -11.17
C TYR A 450 13.63 32.70 -10.06
N GLY A 451 14.04 33.11 -8.85
CA GLY A 451 13.60 32.47 -7.61
C GLY A 451 12.20 32.96 -7.25
N GLY A 452 11.43 32.11 -6.56
CA GLY A 452 10.09 32.46 -6.11
C GLY A 452 9.52 31.46 -5.11
N ARG A 453 9.93 31.56 -3.85
CA ARG A 453 9.17 31.05 -2.70
C ARG A 453 7.77 31.68 -2.72
N ARG A 454 6.72 30.86 -2.59
CA ARG A 454 5.39 31.32 -2.14
C ARG A 454 4.86 30.39 -1.06
N GLY A 455 4.94 30.84 0.18
CA GLY A 455 4.03 30.41 1.23
C GLY A 455 2.66 31.07 1.00
N ILE A 456 1.59 30.28 1.07
CA ILE A 456 0.22 30.77 0.96
C ILE A 456 -0.33 30.93 2.39
N ARG A 457 -0.64 32.17 2.75
CA ARG A 457 -1.48 32.53 3.90
C ARG A 457 -2.94 32.32 3.51
N VAL A 458 -3.68 31.56 4.31
CA VAL A 458 -5.14 31.55 4.28
C VAL A 458 -5.66 32.79 5.02
N SER A 459 -6.51 33.56 4.33
CA SER A 459 -7.22 34.72 4.86
C SER A 459 -8.64 34.29 5.21
N ALA A 460 -8.97 34.31 6.50
CA ALA A 460 -10.35 34.23 6.97
C ALA A 460 -11.11 35.51 6.59
N LYS A 461 -12.28 35.36 5.97
CA LYS A 461 -13.35 36.37 6.01
C LYS A 461 -14.67 35.67 6.24
N GLY A 462 -15.27 35.99 7.37
CA GLY A 462 -16.63 35.62 7.71
C GLY A 462 -17.66 36.42 6.91
N ALA A 463 -18.85 35.84 6.87
CA ALA A 463 -20.14 36.50 6.82
C ALA A 463 -21.03 35.80 7.86
#